data_AF-A0A7C4B281-F1
#
_entry.id   AF-A0A7C4B281-F1
#
_cell.length_a   1.000
_cell.length_b   1.000
_cell.length_c   1.000
_cell.angle_alpha   90.00
_cell.angle_beta   90.00
_cell.angle_gamma   90.00
#
_symmetry.space_group_name_H-M   'P 1'
#
loop_
_entity.id
_entity.type
_entity.pdbx_description
1 polymer ?
#
loop_
_entity_poly.entity_id
_entity_poly.type
_entity_poly.pdbx_seq_one_letter_code
_entity_poly.pdbx_strand_id
1 'polypeptide(L)' 'MEYSLGDTVQMKKQHPCGENKWRVIRVGMDVKIKCLRCGHIVMLPHEVFIKRLKRILSDGRV' A
#
# COMPACT_ATOMS: atom_id res chain seq x y z
N MET A 1 9.60 -2.79 10.15
CA MET A 1 9.39 -2.97 8.70
C MET A 1 9.17 -1.58 8.14
N GLU A 2 10.23 -0.97 7.62
CA GLU A 2 10.15 0.34 6.99
C GLU A 2 9.63 0.18 5.56
N TYR A 3 8.68 1.00 5.17
CA TYR A 3 8.17 1.13 3.81
C TYR A 3 8.32 2.59 3.40
N SER A 4 8.69 2.83 2.15
CA SER A 4 8.99 4.18 1.68
C SER A 4 7.91 4.70 0.75
N LEU A 5 7.95 5.99 0.43
CA LEU A 5 7.16 6.52 -0.66
C LEU A 5 7.60 5.85 -1.97
N GLY A 6 6.63 5.39 -2.77
CA GLY A 6 6.90 4.67 -4.02
C GLY A 6 6.93 3.15 -3.88
N ASP A 7 7.00 2.62 -2.66
CA ASP A 7 7.02 1.17 -2.41
C ASP A 7 5.78 0.48 -2.96
N THR A 8 5.97 -0.73 -3.45
CA THR A 8 4.85 -1.62 -3.79
C THR A 8 4.62 -2.60 -2.65
N VAL A 9 3.43 -2.57 -2.08
CA VAL A 9 3.02 -3.38 -0.94
C VAL A 9 1.86 -4.29 -1.31
N GLN A 10 1.78 -5.44 -0.65
CA GLN A 10 0.67 -6.36 -0.78
C GLN A 10 -0.21 -6.31 0.46
N MET A 11 -1.51 -6.06 0.27
CA MET A 11 -2.52 -6.09 1.33
C MET A 11 -2.98 -7.52 1.62
N LYS A 12 -3.36 -7.79 2.87
CA LYS A 12 -3.96 -9.06 3.30
C LYS A 12 -5.35 -9.25 2.69
N LYS A 13 -6.16 -8.17 2.64
CA LYS A 13 -7.46 -8.17 1.99
C LYS A 13 -7.30 -7.92 0.49
N GLN A 14 -8.05 -8.67 -0.32
CA GLN A 14 -8.14 -8.42 -1.75
C GLN A 14 -8.95 -7.15 -2.02
N HIS A 15 -8.52 -6.34 -2.99
CA HIS A 15 -9.33 -5.23 -3.47
C HIS A 15 -10.51 -5.78 -4.30
N PRO A 16 -11.70 -5.16 -4.29
CA PRO A 16 -12.81 -5.53 -5.19
C PRO A 16 -12.41 -5.66 -6.67
N CYS A 17 -11.35 -5.00 -7.12
CA CYS A 17 -10.84 -5.17 -8.48
C CYS A 17 -10.08 -6.50 -8.71
N GLY A 18 -9.92 -7.38 -7.72
CA GLY A 18 -9.18 -8.65 -7.83
C GLY A 18 -7.67 -8.59 -7.61
N GLU A 19 -7.09 -7.38 -7.60
CA GLU A 19 -5.66 -7.15 -7.29
C GLU A 19 -5.45 -6.85 -5.80
N ASN A 20 -4.34 -7.29 -5.22
CA ASN A 20 -3.98 -6.97 -3.83
C ASN A 20 -2.64 -6.24 -3.71
N LYS A 21 -2.08 -5.82 -4.85
CA LYS A 21 -0.89 -4.98 -4.96
C LYS A 21 -1.26 -3.50 -4.99
N TRP A 22 -0.57 -2.75 -4.14
CA TRP A 22 -0.79 -1.33 -3.92
C TRP A 22 0.54 -0.59 -3.94
N ARG A 23 0.56 0.60 -4.51
CA ARG A 23 1.72 1.50 -4.46
C ARG A 23 1.51 2.57 -3.40
N VAL A 24 2.49 2.74 -2.51
CA VAL A 24 2.48 3.80 -1.51
C VAL A 24 2.75 5.13 -2.21
N ILE A 25 1.81 6.07 -2.10
CA ILE A 25 1.92 7.39 -2.72
C ILE A 25 2.11 8.50 -1.67
N ARG A 26 1.83 8.23 -0.40
CA ARG A 26 2.07 9.13 0.73
C ARG A 26 2.37 8.33 1.99
N VAL A 27 3.37 8.77 2.74
CA VAL A 27 3.71 8.25 4.07
C VAL A 27 3.59 9.39 5.07
N GLY A 28 2.99 9.13 6.25
CA GLY A 28 2.72 10.11 7.29
C GLY A 28 1.79 9.50 8.36
N MET A 29 1.00 10.35 9.04
CA MET A 29 -0.09 9.89 9.93
C MET A 29 -1.13 9.06 9.16
N ASP A 30 -1.43 9.50 7.94
CA ASP A 30 -2.25 8.76 6.99
C ASP A 30 -1.40 8.28 5.81
N VAL A 31 -1.53 7.00 5.50
CA VAL A 31 -0.88 6.37 4.36
C VAL A 31 -1.87 6.36 3.21
N LYS A 32 -1.51 7.01 2.10
CA LYS A 32 -2.27 6.89 0.86
C LYS A 32 -1.64 5.81 -0.01
N ILE A 33 -2.48 4.91 -0.49
CA ILE A 33 -2.10 3.83 -1.38
C ILE A 33 -2.93 3.86 -2.67
N LYS A 34 -2.28 3.56 -3.79
CA LYS A 34 -2.89 3.47 -5.12
C LYS A 34 -2.90 2.02 -5.58
N CYS A 35 -4.06 1.50 -5.96
CA CYS A 35 -4.14 0.16 -6.55
C CYS A 35 -3.44 0.13 -7.91
N LEU A 36 -2.55 -0.84 -8.13
CA LEU A 36 -1.80 -0.94 -9.39
C LEU A 36 -2.66 -1.40 -10.59
N ARG A 37 -3.80 -2.06 -10.35
CA ARG A 37 -4.68 -2.55 -11.43
C ARG A 37 -5.71 -1.52 -11.87
N CYS A 38 -6.44 -0.91 -10.94
CA CYS A 38 -7.55 -0.01 -11.25
C CYS A 38 -7.24 1.48 -10.99
N GLY A 39 -6.08 1.79 -10.42
CA GLY A 39 -5.69 3.17 -10.11
C GLY A 39 -6.43 3.81 -8.94
N HIS A 40 -7.35 3.09 -8.29
CA HIS A 40 -8.12 3.62 -7.15
C HIS A 40 -7.21 3.96 -5.97
N ILE A 41 -7.47 5.11 -5.35
CA ILE A 41 -6.67 5.63 -4.24
C ILE A 41 -7.45 5.46 -2.95
N VAL A 42 -6.81 4.87 -1.94
CA VAL A 42 -7.39 4.70 -0.60
C VAL A 42 -6.47 5.36 0.40
N MET A 43 -7.05 6.10 1.32
CA MET A 43 -6.37 6.68 2.48
C MET A 43 -6.67 5.82 3.70
N LEU A 44 -5.63 5.38 4.38
CA LEU A 44 -5.74 4.55 5.57
C LEU A 44 -4.92 5.19 6.69
N PRO A 45 -5.42 5.17 7.94
CA PRO A 45 -4.59 5.47 9.10
C PRO A 45 -3.39 4.52 9.14
N HIS A 46 -2.24 5.03 9.58
CA HIS A 46 -1.00 4.25 9.66
C HIS A 46 -1.18 2.89 10.36
N GLU A 47 -1.85 2.86 11.52
CA GLU A 47 -2.07 1.63 12.30
C GLU A 47 -2.89 0.58 11.53
N VAL A 48 -3.90 1.04 10.79
CA VAL A 48 -4.76 0.19 9.97
C VAL A 48 -3.97 -0.37 8.78
N PHE A 49 -3.15 0.47 8.15
CA PHE A 49 -2.26 0.06 7.06
C PHE A 49 -1.31 -1.04 7.51
N ILE A 50 -0.60 -0.85 8.64
CA ILE A 50 0.33 -1.85 9.19
C ILE A 50 -0.38 -3.17 9.49
N LYS A 51 -1.57 -3.14 10.13
CA LYS A 51 -2.35 -4.38 10.41
C LYS A 51 -2.74 -5.13 9.14
N ARG A 52 -3.10 -4.40 8.08
CA ARG A 52 -3.56 -4.94 6.79
C ARG A 52 -2.41 -5.28 5.83
N LEU A 53 -1.21 -4.78 6.07
CA LEU A 53 -0.02 -5.10 5.29
C LEU A 53 0.29 -6.60 5.43
N LYS A 54 0.44 -7.29 4.30
CA LYS A 54 0.86 -8.71 4.26
C LYS A 54 2.37 -8.82 4.09
N ARG A 55 2.91 -8.15 3.07
CA ARG A 55 4.34 -8.07 2.77
C ARG A 55 4.62 -6.86 1.88
N ILE A 56 5.86 -6.42 1.89
CA ILE A 56 6.40 -5.45 0.94
C ILE A 56 6.94 -6.26 -0.27
N LEU A 57 6.63 -5.81 -1.49
CA LEU A 57 7.00 -6.50 -2.74
C LEU A 57 8.20 -5.88 -3.43
N SER A 58 8.33 -4.55 -3.38
CA SER A 58 9.45 -3.84 -4.01
C SER A 58 9.76 -2.60 -3.18
N ASP A 59 10.96 -2.58 -2.62
CA ASP A 59 11.57 -1.45 -1.93
C ASP A 59 11.97 -0.41 -2.97
N GLY A 60 11.46 0.81 -2.84
CA GLY A 60 11.69 1.92 -3.77
C GLY A 60 13.11 2.50 -3.73
N ARG A 61 14.13 1.72 -3.31
CA ARG A 61 15.54 2.11 -3.36
C ARG A 61 16.05 1.96 -4.80
N VAL A 62 15.87 3.03 -5.58
CA VAL A 62 16.70 3.34 -6.75
C VAL A 62 17.51 4.59 -6.45
#